data_AF-A0A077LRQ2-F1
#
_entry.id   AF-A0A077LRQ2-F1
#
_cell.length_a   1.000
_cell.length_b   1.000
_cell.length_c   1.000
_cell.angle_alpha   90.00
_cell.angle_beta   90.00
_cell.angle_gamma   90.00
#
_symmetry.space_group_name_H-M   'P 1'
#
loop_
_entity.id
_entity.type
_entity.pdbx_description
1 polymer ?
#
loop_
_entity_poly.entity_id
_entity_poly.type
_entity_poly.pdbx_seq_one_letter_code
_entity_poly.pdbx_strand_id
1 'polypeptide(L)'
;MDMNISGSLTEVLPIEDQSQVGHARRTTQKLAQQHGFDETDAGRVALVTTELASNLLKHAGHGELHLRVLPRAQSCGIEILAVDRGPGFDVQTALTDGFSTGGTQGIGLGAISRMADVFDVQADPRGSVVLARFYPRGDSTPDLALGVSQHSLHNDPACGDSWHLVLHPQGFNALVIDGLGHGVEAEQAARAGEAAFARASCSAPAILMDDLHQAMLGTRGGAAGFAQYRAGDQGGHLSFTGIGNISASLVTAERSRGLASHPGIVGAQYRKAKAFDYPHVQGHLLIMHSDGLQSRWNLQHYPGLVYRHPAVIATVLYRDFCRGRDDVTVLVVALENRHE
;
A
#
# COMPACT_ATOMS: atom_id res chain seq x y z
N MET A 1 8.80 -21.37 2.68
CA MET A 1 7.96 -21.48 1.48
C MET A 1 7.66 -20.05 1.05
N ASP A 2 7.78 -19.74 -0.24
CA ASP A 2 7.59 -18.36 -0.69
C ASP A 2 6.10 -18.00 -0.67
N MET A 3 5.77 -16.81 -0.17
CA MET A 3 4.40 -16.32 -0.11
C MET A 3 4.20 -15.26 -1.19
N ASN A 4 3.24 -15.50 -2.08
CA ASN A 4 2.88 -14.57 -3.15
C ASN A 4 1.69 -13.72 -2.71
N ILE A 5 1.82 -12.40 -2.84
CA ILE A 5 0.76 -11.44 -2.59
C ILE A 5 0.50 -10.71 -3.91
N SER A 6 -0.64 -11.03 -4.51
CA SER A 6 -1.11 -10.39 -5.74
C SER A 6 -1.74 -9.03 -5.49
N GLY A 7 -1.68 -8.17 -6.50
CA GLY A 7 -2.26 -6.84 -6.43
C GLY A 7 -3.78 -6.82 -6.41
N SER A 8 -4.34 -6.06 -5.48
CA SER A 8 -5.78 -5.79 -5.36
C SER A 8 -6.05 -4.29 -5.27
N LEU A 9 -7.17 -3.88 -5.87
CA LEU A 9 -7.67 -2.51 -5.79
C LEU A 9 -8.04 -2.16 -4.35
N THR A 10 -7.83 -0.88 -4.03
CA THR A 10 -8.29 -0.29 -2.76
C THR A 10 -9.77 -0.01 -2.88
N GLU A 11 -10.59 -0.63 -2.03
CA GLU A 11 -12.02 -0.31 -1.97
C GLU A 11 -12.19 1.00 -1.20
N VAL A 12 -12.75 2.02 -1.85
CA VAL A 12 -12.93 3.36 -1.27
C VAL A 12 -14.40 3.56 -0.92
N LEU A 13 -14.66 3.86 0.35
CA LEU A 13 -15.98 4.25 0.83
C LEU A 13 -15.97 5.74 1.18
N PRO A 14 -16.67 6.61 0.42
CA PRO A 14 -16.79 8.01 0.76
C PRO A 14 -17.64 8.20 2.02
N ILE A 15 -17.23 9.15 2.86
CA ILE A 15 -17.86 9.52 4.12
C ILE A 15 -18.11 11.03 4.11
N GLU A 16 -19.33 11.41 3.71
CA GLU A 16 -19.85 12.76 3.53
C GLU A 16 -21.10 13.00 4.40
N ASP A 17 -21.85 11.95 4.74
CA ASP A 17 -23.04 12.00 5.59
C ASP A 17 -23.19 10.78 6.53
N GLN A 18 -24.11 10.92 7.49
CA GLN A 18 -24.31 9.94 8.57
C GLN A 18 -24.81 8.56 8.07
N SER A 19 -25.50 8.50 6.94
CA SER A 19 -25.98 7.23 6.36
C SER A 19 -24.83 6.35 5.88
N GLN A 20 -23.74 6.97 5.40
CA GLN A 20 -22.54 6.29 4.91
C GLN A 20 -21.73 5.66 6.05
N VAL A 21 -21.79 6.18 7.27
CA VAL A 21 -21.23 5.52 8.46
C VAL A 21 -21.84 4.14 8.66
N GLY A 22 -23.18 4.06 8.54
CA GLY A 22 -23.90 2.79 8.65
C GLY A 22 -23.60 1.83 7.50
N HIS A 23 -23.39 2.35 6.28
CA HIS A 23 -22.97 1.56 5.13
C HIS A 23 -21.56 0.99 5.34
N ALA A 24 -20.59 1.84 5.67
CA ALA A 24 -19.20 1.46 5.92
C ALA A 24 -19.10 0.35 6.97
N ARG A 25 -19.79 0.50 8.10
CA ARG A 25 -19.86 -0.54 9.14
C ARG A 25 -20.30 -1.90 8.60
N ARG A 26 -21.37 -1.93 7.79
CA ARG A 26 -21.89 -3.19 7.23
C ARG A 26 -20.94 -3.78 6.20
N THR A 27 -20.33 -2.94 5.37
CA THR A 27 -19.37 -3.34 4.34
C THR A 27 -18.13 -3.98 4.98
N THR A 28 -17.51 -3.33 5.96
CA THR A 28 -16.31 -3.86 6.62
C THR A 28 -16.60 -5.10 7.45
N GLN A 29 -17.75 -5.16 8.13
CA GLN A 29 -18.17 -6.36 8.85
C GLN A 29 -18.33 -7.56 7.91
N LYS A 30 -19.01 -7.35 6.78
CA LYS A 30 -19.20 -8.39 5.76
C LYS A 30 -17.87 -8.81 5.16
N LEU A 31 -16.98 -7.86 4.86
CA LEU A 31 -15.63 -8.15 4.36
C LEU A 31 -14.86 -9.03 5.34
N ALA A 32 -14.85 -8.68 6.63
CA ALA A 32 -14.20 -9.49 7.67
C ALA A 32 -14.77 -10.92 7.73
N GLN A 33 -16.10 -11.07 7.75
CA GLN A 33 -16.77 -12.38 7.78
C GLN A 33 -16.44 -13.24 6.55
N GLN A 34 -16.42 -12.64 5.36
CA GLN A 34 -16.07 -13.32 4.11
C GLN A 34 -14.61 -13.82 4.10
N HIS A 35 -13.74 -13.20 4.92
CA HIS A 35 -12.33 -13.51 5.02
C HIS A 35 -11.94 -14.25 6.32
N GLY A 36 -12.91 -14.93 6.94
CA GLY A 36 -12.65 -15.92 8.00
C GLY A 36 -12.63 -15.36 9.42
N PHE A 37 -13.05 -14.11 9.63
CA PHE A 37 -13.25 -13.57 10.99
C PHE A 37 -14.50 -14.16 11.62
N ASP A 38 -14.41 -14.50 12.90
CA ASP A 38 -15.59 -14.90 13.68
C ASP A 38 -16.52 -13.69 13.95
N GLU A 39 -17.71 -13.95 14.51
CA GLU A 39 -18.69 -12.88 14.78
C GLU A 39 -18.15 -11.80 15.74
N THR A 40 -17.30 -12.19 16.69
CA THR A 40 -16.72 -11.25 17.67
C THR A 40 -15.70 -10.35 17.00
N ASP A 41 -14.77 -10.92 16.24
CA ASP A 41 -13.71 -10.17 15.57
C ASP A 41 -14.28 -9.32 14.43
N ALA A 42 -15.28 -9.82 13.68
CA ALA A 42 -16.00 -9.01 12.69
C ALA A 42 -16.77 -7.84 13.35
N GLY A 43 -17.37 -8.07 14.52
CA GLY A 43 -17.98 -7.00 15.33
C GLY A 43 -16.96 -5.94 15.78
N ARG A 44 -15.75 -6.36 16.15
CA ARG A 44 -14.62 -5.46 16.50
C ARG A 44 -14.22 -4.58 15.31
N VAL A 45 -14.07 -5.16 14.12
CA VAL A 45 -13.80 -4.42 12.87
C VAL A 45 -14.91 -3.39 12.60
N ALA A 46 -16.18 -3.80 12.71
CA ALA A 46 -17.34 -2.95 12.49
C ALA A 46 -17.39 -1.75 13.46
N LEU A 47 -17.05 -1.98 14.73
CA LEU A 47 -17.01 -0.95 15.76
C LEU A 47 -15.94 0.10 15.44
N VAL A 48 -14.70 -0.32 15.16
CA VAL A 48 -13.63 0.62 14.75
C VAL A 48 -14.01 1.38 13.49
N THR A 49 -14.60 0.71 12.50
CA THR A 49 -15.06 1.36 11.26
C THR A 49 -16.05 2.49 11.56
N THR A 50 -17.00 2.25 12.46
CA THR A 50 -18.04 3.22 12.83
C THR A 50 -17.42 4.46 13.45
N GLU A 51 -16.42 4.27 14.32
CA GLU A 51 -15.72 5.36 14.99
C GLU A 51 -14.82 6.15 14.03
N LEU A 52 -14.06 5.46 13.18
CA LEU A 52 -13.25 6.11 12.14
C LEU A 52 -14.13 6.96 11.22
N ALA A 53 -15.21 6.40 10.69
CA ALA A 53 -16.15 7.13 9.84
C ALA A 53 -16.82 8.31 10.58
N SER A 54 -17.22 8.11 11.84
CA SER A 54 -17.79 9.19 12.65
C SER A 54 -16.78 10.31 12.91
N ASN A 55 -15.51 9.97 13.13
CA ASN A 55 -14.44 10.95 13.35
C ASN A 55 -14.18 11.77 12.08
N LEU A 56 -14.21 11.15 10.90
CA LEU A 56 -14.12 11.85 9.62
C LEU A 56 -15.20 12.95 9.51
N LEU A 57 -16.47 12.61 9.75
CA LEU A 57 -17.56 13.59 9.69
C LEU A 57 -17.44 14.67 10.76
N LYS A 58 -17.16 14.28 12.01
CA LYS A 58 -17.15 15.21 13.15
C LYS A 58 -15.97 16.20 13.10
N HIS A 59 -14.81 15.76 12.63
CA HIS A 59 -13.57 16.53 12.75
C HIS A 59 -13.03 17.06 11.41
N ALA A 60 -13.31 16.39 10.29
CA ALA A 60 -12.89 16.83 8.97
C ALA A 60 -14.06 17.27 8.07
N GLY A 61 -15.30 17.02 8.47
CA GLY A 61 -16.52 17.31 7.70
C GLY A 61 -16.81 16.25 6.64
N HIS A 62 -15.77 15.76 5.94
CA HIS A 62 -15.85 14.64 5.02
C HIS A 62 -14.50 13.91 4.92
N GLY A 63 -14.50 12.72 4.33
CA GLY A 63 -13.30 11.94 4.05
C GLY A 63 -13.63 10.61 3.40
N GLU A 64 -12.69 9.68 3.47
CA GLU A 64 -12.80 8.37 2.84
C GLU A 64 -12.30 7.28 3.79
N LEU A 65 -12.90 6.09 3.70
CA LEU A 65 -12.30 4.87 4.22
C LEU A 65 -11.73 4.07 3.06
N HIS A 66 -10.45 3.73 3.14
CA HIS A 66 -9.76 2.86 2.21
C HIS A 66 -9.66 1.48 2.85
N LEU A 67 -10.24 0.47 2.19
CA LEU A 67 -10.34 -0.89 2.68
C LEU A 67 -9.50 -1.82 1.83
N ARG A 68 -8.75 -2.71 2.50
CA ARG A 68 -7.97 -3.76 1.82
C ARG A 68 -8.01 -5.06 2.61
N VAL A 69 -8.01 -6.17 1.88
CA VAL A 69 -7.74 -7.49 2.43
C VAL A 69 -6.24 -7.72 2.36
N LEU A 70 -5.65 -8.20 3.46
CA LEU A 70 -4.23 -8.47 3.58
C LEU A 70 -4.00 -9.99 3.55
N PRO A 71 -3.56 -10.60 2.43
CA PRO A 71 -3.29 -12.02 2.37
C PRO A 71 -2.18 -12.43 3.33
N ARG A 72 -2.37 -13.56 4.02
CA ARG A 72 -1.39 -14.18 4.92
C ARG A 72 -1.29 -15.66 4.60
N ALA A 73 -0.32 -16.36 5.19
CA ALA A 73 -0.05 -17.76 4.84
C ALA A 73 -1.24 -18.70 5.14
N GLN A 74 -2.02 -18.43 6.19
CA GLN A 74 -3.11 -19.31 6.66
C GLN A 74 -4.43 -18.56 6.91
N SER A 75 -4.45 -17.25 6.67
CA SER A 75 -5.53 -16.34 7.06
C SER A 75 -5.52 -15.11 6.15
N CYS A 76 -6.43 -14.17 6.41
CA CYS A 76 -6.42 -12.84 5.81
C CYS A 76 -6.59 -11.81 6.93
N GLY A 77 -5.91 -10.67 6.82
CA GLY A 77 -6.19 -9.50 7.63
C GLY A 77 -7.13 -8.53 6.93
N ILE A 78 -7.70 -7.59 7.71
CA ILE A 78 -8.47 -6.46 7.19
C ILE A 78 -7.73 -5.17 7.54
N GLU A 79 -7.45 -4.36 6.53
CA GLU A 79 -6.90 -3.02 6.66
C GLU A 79 -8.01 -1.99 6.45
N ILE A 80 -8.07 -1.00 7.35
CA ILE A 80 -8.90 0.18 7.25
C ILE A 80 -8.00 1.39 7.43
N LEU A 81 -8.00 2.28 6.43
CA LEU A 81 -7.34 3.56 6.47
C LEU A 81 -8.42 4.66 6.40
N ALA A 82 -8.53 5.48 7.43
CA ALA A 82 -9.37 6.68 7.40
C ALA A 82 -8.54 7.85 6.88
N VAL A 83 -9.02 8.50 5.83
CA VAL A 83 -8.28 9.52 5.08
C VAL A 83 -9.12 10.79 5.00
N ASP A 84 -8.54 11.91 5.41
CA ASP A 84 -9.16 13.22 5.26
C ASP A 84 -8.15 14.29 4.83
N ARG A 85 -8.70 15.42 4.40
CA ARG A 85 -7.99 16.69 4.13
C ARG A 85 -8.47 17.81 5.05
N GLY A 86 -8.90 17.45 6.24
CA GLY A 86 -9.36 18.37 7.28
C GLY A 86 -8.19 19.11 7.94
N PRO A 87 -8.44 19.78 9.08
CA PRO A 87 -7.43 20.63 9.74
C PRO A 87 -6.29 19.86 10.44
N GLY A 88 -6.34 18.51 10.46
CA GLY A 88 -5.47 17.69 11.29
C GLY A 88 -5.79 17.81 12.78
N PHE A 89 -5.01 17.13 13.62
CA PHE A 89 -5.17 17.16 15.07
C PHE A 89 -3.87 16.75 15.79
N ASP A 90 -3.76 17.08 17.09
CA ASP A 90 -2.66 16.61 17.93
C ASP A 90 -2.87 15.13 18.32
N VAL A 91 -2.03 14.26 17.76
CA VAL A 91 -2.15 12.80 17.94
C VAL A 91 -2.01 12.37 19.40
N GLN A 92 -1.08 12.96 20.15
CA GLN A 92 -0.80 12.55 21.53
C GLN A 92 -1.99 12.87 22.45
N THR A 93 -2.57 14.05 22.27
CA THR A 93 -3.78 14.48 22.97
C THR A 93 -4.96 13.58 22.61
N ALA A 94 -5.17 13.32 21.32
CA ALA A 94 -6.27 12.48 20.85
C ALA A 94 -6.20 11.01 21.33
N LEU A 95 -5.00 10.48 21.59
CA LEU A 95 -4.81 9.14 22.14
C LEU A 95 -5.02 9.09 23.66
N THR A 96 -4.77 10.20 24.36
CA THR A 96 -4.86 10.30 25.83
C THR A 96 -6.30 10.44 26.31
N ASP A 97 -7.14 11.12 25.53
CA ASP A 97 -8.56 11.34 25.87
C ASP A 97 -9.37 10.05 25.78
N GLY A 98 -9.32 9.26 26.85
CA GLY A 98 -10.21 8.15 27.16
C GLY A 98 -11.35 8.61 28.06
N PHE A 99 -12.57 8.59 27.50
CA PHE A 99 -13.87 9.05 28.04
C PHE A 99 -14.27 10.49 27.66
N SER A 100 -14.82 10.64 26.44
CA SER A 100 -15.85 11.60 26.07
C SER A 100 -15.70 13.03 26.62
N THR A 101 -14.90 13.85 25.94
CA THR A 101 -15.06 15.31 25.98
C THR A 101 -16.19 15.72 25.03
N GLY A 102 -17.44 15.37 25.40
CA GLY A 102 -18.65 15.88 24.73
C GLY A 102 -19.67 14.82 24.31
N GLY A 103 -20.40 14.27 25.28
CA GLY A 103 -21.81 13.85 25.15
C GLY A 103 -22.22 12.83 24.09
N THR A 104 -21.31 12.27 23.30
CA THR A 104 -21.59 11.20 22.34
C THR A 104 -20.84 9.94 22.74
N GLN A 105 -21.49 8.79 22.65
CA GLN A 105 -20.93 7.46 22.92
C GLN A 105 -19.88 7.04 21.88
N GLY A 106 -18.93 7.90 21.54
CA GLY A 106 -17.76 7.54 20.74
C GLY A 106 -16.65 7.05 21.66
N ILE A 107 -16.03 5.93 21.32
CA ILE A 107 -14.93 5.33 22.10
C ILE A 107 -13.60 6.05 21.84
N GLY A 108 -13.51 6.86 20.77
CA GLY A 108 -12.38 7.75 20.49
C GLY A 108 -11.14 7.05 19.92
N LEU A 109 -10.13 7.84 19.51
CA LEU A 109 -8.91 7.35 18.85
C LEU A 109 -8.11 6.39 19.76
N GLY A 110 -8.06 6.67 21.07
CA GLY A 110 -7.43 5.78 22.03
C GLY A 110 -8.08 4.39 22.11
N ALA A 111 -9.40 4.28 21.92
CA ALA A 111 -10.04 2.96 21.89
C ALA A 111 -9.81 2.22 20.58
N ILE A 112 -9.78 2.93 19.44
CA ILE A 112 -9.38 2.35 18.16
C ILE A 112 -7.99 1.72 18.28
N SER A 113 -7.02 2.45 18.86
CA SER A 113 -5.66 1.97 19.10
C SER A 113 -5.60 0.73 19.99
N ARG A 114 -6.51 0.55 20.95
CA ARG A 114 -6.56 -0.64 21.82
C ARG A 114 -7.24 -1.84 21.18
N MET A 115 -8.13 -1.61 20.20
CA MET A 115 -8.91 -2.69 19.58
C MET A 115 -8.28 -3.21 18.29
N ALA A 116 -7.55 -2.36 17.57
CA ALA A 116 -6.81 -2.75 16.37
C ALA A 116 -5.57 -3.57 16.75
N ASP A 117 -5.23 -4.54 15.92
CA ASP A 117 -4.02 -5.35 16.10
C ASP A 117 -2.77 -4.59 15.57
N VAL A 118 -2.96 -3.68 14.62
CA VAL A 118 -1.98 -2.67 14.21
C VAL A 118 -2.67 -1.31 14.14
N PHE A 119 -2.07 -0.30 14.74
CA PHE A 119 -2.54 1.07 14.72
C PHE A 119 -1.39 2.02 14.45
N ASP A 120 -1.59 2.96 13.54
CA ASP A 120 -0.69 4.10 13.36
C ASP A 120 -1.46 5.28 12.79
N VAL A 121 -0.91 6.48 12.93
CA VAL A 121 -1.58 7.71 12.51
C VAL A 121 -0.57 8.77 12.10
N GLN A 122 -0.86 9.43 10.99
CA GLN A 122 -0.24 10.70 10.61
C GLN A 122 -1.33 11.76 10.54
N ALA A 123 -1.15 12.86 11.25
CA ALA A 123 -2.00 14.03 11.14
C ALA A 123 -1.13 15.29 11.09
N ASP A 124 -1.44 16.19 10.16
CA ASP A 124 -0.83 17.50 10.03
C ASP A 124 -1.87 18.49 9.45
N PRO A 125 -1.54 19.79 9.24
CA PRO A 125 -2.48 20.75 8.68
C PRO A 125 -2.98 20.44 7.26
N ARG A 126 -2.53 19.37 6.60
CA ARG A 126 -3.02 18.90 5.30
C ARG A 126 -4.11 17.83 5.44
N GLY A 127 -4.39 17.38 6.68
CA GLY A 127 -5.37 16.36 7.02
C GLY A 127 -4.76 15.17 7.74
N SER A 128 -5.54 14.11 7.94
CA SER A 128 -5.08 12.90 8.62
C SER A 128 -5.19 11.61 7.79
N VAL A 129 -4.36 10.63 8.17
CA VAL A 129 -4.44 9.24 7.77
C VAL A 129 -4.32 8.39 9.04
N VAL A 130 -5.37 7.63 9.36
CA VAL A 130 -5.43 6.73 10.52
C VAL A 130 -5.52 5.29 10.04
N LEU A 131 -4.55 4.47 10.41
CA LEU A 131 -4.49 3.04 10.11
C LEU A 131 -5.07 2.22 11.26
N ALA A 132 -5.91 1.25 10.92
CA ALA A 132 -6.27 0.13 11.77
C ALA A 132 -6.20 -1.17 10.96
N ARG A 133 -5.40 -2.15 11.41
CA ARG A 133 -5.43 -3.52 10.87
C ARG A 133 -5.93 -4.50 11.91
N PHE A 134 -6.60 -5.53 11.42
CA PHE A 134 -7.15 -6.60 12.21
C PHE A 134 -6.73 -7.94 11.64
N TYR A 135 -6.50 -8.90 12.53
CA TYR A 135 -6.24 -10.30 12.21
C TYR A 135 -7.26 -11.20 12.94
N PRO A 136 -7.62 -12.36 12.35
CA PRO A 136 -8.46 -13.33 13.02
C PRO A 136 -7.81 -13.82 14.32
N ARG A 137 -8.61 -14.09 15.34
CA ARG A 137 -8.13 -14.66 16.60
C ARG A 137 -7.33 -15.94 16.37
N GLY A 138 -6.18 -16.02 17.02
CA GLY A 138 -5.26 -17.15 16.90
C GLY A 138 -4.23 -17.00 15.79
N ASP A 139 -4.36 -16.00 14.90
CA ASP A 139 -3.27 -15.62 14.01
C ASP A 139 -2.21 -14.82 14.77
N SER A 140 -1.08 -15.46 15.03
CA SER A 140 0.09 -14.83 15.66
C SER A 140 1.17 -14.44 14.66
N THR A 141 0.88 -14.53 13.35
CA THR A 141 1.84 -14.12 12.32
C THR A 141 2.15 -12.63 12.51
N PRO A 142 3.41 -12.18 12.43
CA PRO A 142 3.74 -10.75 12.53
C PRO A 142 3.10 -9.93 11.40
N ASP A 143 2.80 -8.66 11.65
CA ASP A 143 2.36 -7.76 10.59
C ASP A 143 3.45 -7.59 9.53
N LEU A 144 3.03 -7.47 8.27
CA LEU A 144 3.93 -7.13 7.19
C LEU A 144 4.00 -5.62 7.06
N ALA A 145 5.20 -5.07 7.21
CA ALA A 145 5.55 -3.66 6.95
C ALA A 145 5.50 -3.34 5.45
N LEU A 146 4.29 -3.44 4.89
CA LEU A 146 3.89 -3.20 3.52
C LEU A 146 2.73 -2.20 3.55
N GLY A 147 2.78 -1.21 2.67
CA GLY A 147 1.68 -0.31 2.37
C GLY A 147 1.42 -0.31 0.89
N VAL A 148 0.15 -0.40 0.50
CA VAL A 148 -0.24 -0.20 -0.90
C VAL A 148 -1.49 0.66 -0.99
N SER A 149 -1.46 1.64 -1.88
CA SER A 149 -2.62 2.37 -2.34
C SER A 149 -2.69 2.20 -3.85
N GLN A 150 -3.66 1.42 -4.32
CA GLN A 150 -3.91 1.16 -5.74
C GLN A 150 -5.34 1.59 -6.08
N HIS A 151 -5.48 2.54 -6.99
CA HIS A 151 -6.76 3.12 -7.40
C HIS A 151 -6.82 3.18 -8.92
N SER A 152 -7.98 2.83 -9.46
CA SER A 152 -8.25 2.97 -10.88
C SER A 152 -8.73 4.38 -11.24
N LEU A 153 -8.48 4.80 -12.47
CA LEU A 153 -8.97 6.05 -13.01
C LEU A 153 -10.49 6.09 -12.97
N HIS A 154 -11.05 7.11 -12.31
CA HIS A 154 -12.51 7.31 -12.18
C HIS A 154 -13.28 6.11 -11.59
N ASN A 155 -12.64 5.30 -10.75
CA ASN A 155 -13.21 4.06 -10.20
C ASN A 155 -13.61 3.04 -11.29
N ASP A 156 -12.89 3.00 -12.41
CA ASP A 156 -13.05 1.96 -13.43
C ASP A 156 -12.83 0.58 -12.77
N PRO A 157 -13.69 -0.43 -13.00
CA PRO A 157 -13.45 -1.77 -12.48
C PRO A 157 -12.12 -2.39 -12.94
N ALA A 158 -11.54 -1.92 -14.04
CA ALA A 158 -10.22 -2.33 -14.52
C ALA A 158 -9.17 -1.25 -14.22
N CYS A 159 -8.03 -1.68 -13.67
CA CYS A 159 -6.88 -0.82 -13.39
C CYS A 159 -5.71 -1.20 -14.30
N GLY A 160 -5.19 -0.24 -15.05
CA GLY A 160 -4.01 -0.41 -15.89
C GLY A 160 -2.73 -0.69 -15.11
N ASP A 161 -2.70 -0.34 -13.83
CA ASP A 161 -1.60 -0.69 -12.95
C ASP A 161 -1.76 -2.09 -12.33
N SER A 162 -0.63 -2.74 -12.03
CA SER A 162 -0.56 -3.90 -11.15
C SER A 162 0.69 -3.86 -10.26
N TRP A 163 0.62 -4.53 -9.12
CA TRP A 163 1.77 -4.77 -8.24
C TRP A 163 1.77 -6.21 -7.75
N HIS A 164 2.95 -6.69 -7.35
CA HIS A 164 3.11 -8.01 -6.77
C HIS A 164 4.21 -8.01 -5.72
N LEU A 165 4.05 -8.84 -4.69
CA LEU A 165 5.09 -9.05 -3.68
C LEU A 165 5.29 -10.54 -3.43
N VAL A 166 6.51 -11.02 -3.63
CA VAL A 166 6.92 -12.37 -3.25
C VAL A 166 7.80 -12.28 -2.01
N LEU A 167 7.32 -12.84 -0.90
CA LEU A 167 8.07 -12.93 0.34
C LEU A 167 8.80 -14.27 0.38
N HIS A 168 10.08 -14.25 0.72
CA HIS A 168 10.90 -15.45 0.89
C HIS A 168 11.75 -15.33 2.15
N PRO A 169 12.32 -16.43 2.69
CA PRO A 169 13.04 -16.38 3.98
C PRO A 169 14.16 -15.34 4.05
N GLN A 170 14.80 -15.04 2.92
CA GLN A 170 15.92 -14.10 2.85
C GLN A 170 15.49 -12.64 2.56
N GLY A 171 14.20 -12.31 2.47
CA GLY A 171 13.75 -10.96 2.06
C GLY A 171 12.48 -10.97 1.21
N PHE A 172 12.46 -10.19 0.14
CA PHE A 172 11.31 -10.12 -0.77
C PHE A 172 11.68 -9.67 -2.17
N ASN A 173 10.79 -9.94 -3.13
CA ASN A 173 10.80 -9.36 -4.47
C ASN A 173 9.51 -8.57 -4.69
N ALA A 174 9.62 -7.32 -5.11
CA ALA A 174 8.49 -6.41 -5.35
C ALA A 174 8.42 -6.01 -6.83
N LEU A 175 7.21 -5.90 -7.36
CA LEU A 175 6.92 -5.48 -8.73
C LEU A 175 5.87 -4.37 -8.73
N VAL A 176 6.03 -3.39 -9.62
CA VAL A 176 4.95 -2.50 -10.09
C VAL A 176 5.01 -2.44 -11.62
N ILE A 177 3.85 -2.57 -12.26
CA ILE A 177 3.65 -2.43 -13.70
C ILE A 177 2.55 -1.38 -13.93
N ASP A 178 2.75 -0.55 -14.95
CA ASP A 178 1.81 0.43 -15.48
C ASP A 178 1.59 0.03 -16.96
N GLY A 179 0.44 -0.57 -17.23
CA GLY A 179 0.03 -0.99 -18.58
C GLY A 179 -0.33 0.22 -19.43
N LEU A 180 0.06 0.21 -20.73
CA LEU A 180 -0.13 1.41 -21.56
C LEU A 180 -1.60 1.82 -21.73
N GLY A 181 -1.93 3.02 -21.26
CA GLY A 181 -3.28 3.58 -21.25
C GLY A 181 -4.04 3.16 -19.99
N HIS A 182 -5.37 3.05 -20.06
CA HIS A 182 -6.20 2.64 -18.93
C HIS A 182 -7.25 1.60 -19.35
N GLY A 183 -7.94 1.02 -18.36
CA GLY A 183 -9.01 0.05 -18.55
C GLY A 183 -8.50 -1.36 -18.89
N VAL A 184 -9.41 -2.21 -19.39
CA VAL A 184 -9.21 -3.67 -19.50
C VAL A 184 -7.97 -4.07 -20.31
N GLU A 185 -7.65 -3.38 -21.41
CA GLU A 185 -6.48 -3.73 -22.23
C GLU A 185 -5.14 -3.40 -21.54
N ALA A 186 -5.11 -2.32 -20.75
CA ALA A 186 -3.95 -1.97 -19.93
C ALA A 186 -3.82 -2.95 -18.76
N GLU A 187 -4.93 -3.27 -18.09
CA GLU A 187 -4.98 -4.27 -17.02
C GLU A 187 -4.48 -5.62 -17.52
N GLN A 188 -4.93 -6.07 -18.70
CA GLN A 188 -4.49 -7.35 -19.27
C GLN A 188 -2.97 -7.39 -19.48
N ALA A 189 -2.37 -6.29 -19.96
CA ALA A 189 -0.93 -6.19 -20.11
C ALA A 189 -0.22 -6.28 -18.74
N ALA A 190 -0.70 -5.53 -17.75
CA ALA A 190 -0.11 -5.50 -16.41
C ALA A 190 -0.23 -6.86 -15.70
N ARG A 191 -1.40 -7.50 -15.76
CA ARG A 191 -1.65 -8.84 -15.18
C ARG A 191 -0.82 -9.92 -15.85
N ALA A 192 -0.55 -9.83 -17.15
CA ALA A 192 0.32 -10.79 -17.84
C ALA A 192 1.75 -10.75 -17.30
N GLY A 193 2.31 -9.55 -17.12
CA GLY A 193 3.63 -9.36 -16.50
C GLY A 193 3.65 -9.76 -15.01
N GLU A 194 2.61 -9.43 -14.26
CA GLU A 194 2.44 -9.84 -12.86
C GLU A 194 2.48 -11.36 -12.71
N ALA A 195 1.74 -12.09 -13.55
CA ALA A 195 1.70 -13.54 -13.52
C ALA A 195 3.06 -14.17 -13.84
N ALA A 196 3.84 -13.58 -14.75
CA ALA A 196 5.20 -14.02 -15.04
C ALA A 196 6.14 -13.81 -13.83
N PHE A 197 6.05 -12.63 -13.21
CA PHE A 197 6.82 -12.31 -12.02
C PHE A 197 6.53 -13.27 -10.85
N ALA A 198 5.26 -13.56 -10.57
CA ALA A 198 4.86 -14.47 -9.50
C ALA A 198 5.50 -15.86 -9.62
N ARG A 199 5.76 -16.34 -10.85
CA ARG A 199 6.38 -17.64 -11.10
C ARG A 199 7.91 -17.63 -11.02
N ALA A 200 8.54 -16.50 -11.34
CA ALA A 200 9.98 -16.42 -11.62
C ALA A 200 10.71 -15.32 -10.82
N SER A 201 10.12 -14.76 -9.76
CA SER A 201 10.64 -13.57 -9.06
C SER A 201 12.07 -13.71 -8.54
N CYS A 202 12.55 -14.93 -8.29
CA CYS A 202 13.92 -15.21 -7.81
C CYS A 202 14.96 -15.36 -8.94
N SER A 203 14.54 -15.32 -10.22
CA SER A 203 15.44 -15.36 -11.38
C SER A 203 16.39 -14.16 -11.42
N ALA A 204 17.51 -14.30 -12.13
CA ALA A 204 18.42 -13.19 -12.36
C ALA A 204 17.67 -12.03 -13.07
N PRO A 205 17.96 -10.74 -12.75
CA PRO A 205 17.18 -9.61 -13.25
C PRO A 205 17.00 -9.55 -14.78
N ALA A 206 18.03 -9.91 -15.54
CA ALA A 206 17.95 -9.91 -17.00
C ALA A 206 16.99 -10.99 -17.54
N ILE A 207 16.97 -12.16 -16.90
CA ILE A 207 16.08 -13.27 -17.24
C ILE A 207 14.65 -12.90 -16.86
N LEU A 208 14.47 -12.39 -15.63
CA LEU A 208 13.16 -11.96 -15.16
C LEU A 208 12.55 -10.88 -16.06
N MET A 209 13.33 -9.87 -16.46
CA MET A 209 12.82 -8.86 -17.39
C MET A 209 12.47 -9.43 -18.78
N ASP A 210 13.21 -10.43 -19.27
CA ASP A 210 12.85 -11.13 -20.51
C ASP A 210 11.56 -11.95 -20.35
N ASP A 211 11.39 -12.66 -19.23
CA ASP A 211 10.15 -13.39 -18.91
C ASP A 211 8.93 -12.45 -18.87
N LEU A 212 9.07 -11.28 -18.23
CA LEU A 212 8.05 -10.23 -18.23
C LEU A 212 7.77 -9.73 -19.66
N HIS A 213 8.82 -9.46 -20.43
CA HIS A 213 8.70 -9.01 -21.81
C HIS A 213 7.94 -10.02 -22.67
N GLN A 214 8.32 -11.30 -22.65
CA GLN A 214 7.65 -12.37 -23.39
C GLN A 214 6.19 -12.53 -22.96
N ALA A 215 5.90 -12.46 -21.66
CA ALA A 215 4.53 -12.58 -21.16
C ALA A 215 3.63 -11.41 -21.59
N MET A 216 4.21 -10.22 -21.76
CA MET A 216 3.48 -9.02 -22.18
C MET A 216 3.42 -8.87 -23.72
N LEU A 217 4.11 -9.70 -24.51
CA LEU A 217 4.03 -9.65 -25.98
C LEU A 217 2.60 -9.93 -26.46
N GLY A 218 2.15 -9.15 -27.45
CA GLY A 218 0.79 -9.25 -27.99
C GLY A 218 -0.29 -8.58 -27.13
N THR A 219 0.09 -7.97 -26.00
CA THR A 219 -0.75 -7.03 -25.24
C THR A 219 -0.40 -5.58 -25.59
N ARG A 220 -0.97 -4.60 -24.87
CA ARG A 220 -0.51 -3.21 -24.99
C ARG A 220 0.92 -2.99 -24.51
N GLY A 221 1.48 -3.89 -23.70
CA GLY A 221 2.74 -3.67 -23.01
C GLY A 221 2.59 -2.61 -21.91
N GLY A 222 3.72 -2.20 -21.33
CA GLY A 222 3.71 -1.28 -20.20
C GLY A 222 5.10 -0.89 -19.72
N ALA A 223 5.13 0.03 -18.77
CA ALA A 223 6.30 0.26 -17.94
C ALA A 223 6.31 -0.75 -16.79
N ALA A 224 7.50 -1.24 -16.43
CA ALA A 224 7.65 -2.20 -15.35
C ALA A 224 8.91 -1.88 -14.53
N GLY A 225 8.79 -1.97 -13.21
CA GLY A 225 9.92 -1.89 -12.29
C GLY A 225 9.81 -3.01 -11.26
N PHE A 226 10.91 -3.70 -11.00
CA PHE A 226 10.98 -4.67 -9.92
C PHE A 226 12.25 -4.50 -9.07
N ALA A 227 12.11 -4.85 -7.80
CA ALA A 227 13.17 -4.79 -6.81
C ALA A 227 13.32 -6.15 -6.13
N GLN A 228 14.55 -6.66 -6.01
CA GLN A 228 14.89 -7.91 -5.35
C GLN A 228 15.73 -7.60 -4.11
N TYR A 229 15.12 -7.71 -2.93
CA TYR A 229 15.74 -7.42 -1.64
C TYR A 229 16.15 -8.71 -0.95
N ARG A 230 17.43 -8.76 -0.55
CA ARG A 230 17.94 -9.78 0.35
C ARG A 230 18.43 -9.13 1.64
N ALA A 231 17.81 -9.51 2.74
CA ALA A 231 18.31 -9.27 4.08
C ALA A 231 19.62 -10.04 4.30
N GLY A 232 20.45 -9.56 5.22
CA GLY A 232 21.69 -10.24 5.58
C GLY A 232 22.58 -9.41 6.48
N ASP A 233 23.52 -10.07 7.16
CA ASP A 233 24.35 -9.49 8.22
C ASP A 233 25.22 -8.30 7.79
N GLN A 234 25.40 -8.13 6.48
CA GLN A 234 26.12 -6.99 5.88
C GLN A 234 25.20 -5.77 5.63
N GLY A 235 24.04 -5.69 6.29
CA GLY A 235 23.12 -4.54 6.18
C GLY A 235 22.19 -4.60 4.96
N GLY A 236 21.90 -5.79 4.44
CA GLY A 236 20.97 -5.99 3.32
C GLY A 236 21.43 -5.48 1.95
N HIS A 237 20.86 -6.06 0.89
CA HIS A 237 21.17 -5.73 -0.50
C HIS A 237 19.89 -5.66 -1.33
N LEU A 238 19.72 -4.60 -2.11
CA LEU A 238 18.63 -4.44 -3.07
C LEU A 238 19.20 -4.38 -4.49
N SER A 239 18.64 -5.17 -5.41
CA SER A 239 18.83 -4.98 -6.85
C SER A 239 17.54 -4.41 -7.45
N PHE A 240 17.63 -3.38 -8.28
CA PHE A 240 16.47 -2.80 -8.97
C PHE A 240 16.67 -2.78 -10.48
N THR A 241 15.63 -3.16 -11.22
CA THR A 241 15.57 -3.06 -12.68
C THR A 241 14.25 -2.43 -13.08
N GLY A 242 14.32 -1.37 -13.89
CA GLY A 242 13.13 -0.68 -14.40
C GLY A 242 13.22 -0.36 -15.88
N ILE A 243 12.09 -0.49 -16.57
CA ILE A 243 11.85 -0.07 -17.95
C ILE A 243 10.61 0.83 -17.97
N GLY A 244 10.72 2.02 -18.55
CA GLY A 244 9.64 3.00 -18.62
C GLY A 244 9.64 4.01 -17.47
N ASN A 245 8.45 4.41 -17.03
CA ASN A 245 8.17 5.53 -16.12
C ASN A 245 7.85 5.10 -14.67
N ILE A 246 7.93 3.80 -14.32
CA ILE A 246 7.84 3.36 -12.92
C ILE A 246 8.92 4.04 -12.10
N SER A 247 8.49 4.81 -11.10
CA SER A 247 9.36 5.52 -10.18
C SER A 247 9.67 4.63 -8.99
N ALA A 248 10.93 4.59 -8.57
CA ALA A 248 11.34 3.86 -7.38
C ALA A 248 12.39 4.67 -6.61
N SER A 249 12.36 4.59 -5.28
CA SER A 249 13.29 5.31 -4.41
C SER A 249 13.56 4.55 -3.11
N LEU A 250 14.79 4.70 -2.62
CA LEU A 250 15.21 4.30 -1.29
C LEU A 250 15.19 5.53 -0.39
N VAL A 251 14.43 5.48 0.70
CA VAL A 251 14.21 6.62 1.58
C VAL A 251 14.66 6.30 3.00
N THR A 252 15.37 7.24 3.61
CA THR A 252 15.65 7.30 5.05
C THR A 252 15.15 8.62 5.61
N ALA A 253 15.27 8.82 6.92
CA ALA A 253 14.91 10.10 7.54
C ALA A 253 15.69 11.30 6.99
N GLU A 254 16.91 11.07 6.51
CA GLU A 254 17.84 12.13 6.10
C GLU A 254 17.91 12.32 4.59
N ARG A 255 17.67 11.27 3.81
CA ARG A 255 17.89 11.29 2.35
C ARG A 255 16.88 10.44 1.60
N SER A 256 16.62 10.85 0.36
CA SER A 256 15.95 10.04 -0.64
C SER A 256 16.90 9.81 -1.82
N ARG A 257 16.97 8.57 -2.31
CA ARG A 257 17.75 8.17 -3.47
C ARG A 257 16.84 7.50 -4.49
N GLY A 258 16.64 8.16 -5.63
CA GLY A 258 15.93 7.55 -6.76
C GLY A 258 16.69 6.36 -7.35
N LEU A 259 15.96 5.34 -7.78
CA LEU A 259 16.48 4.16 -8.46
C LEU A 259 16.25 4.32 -9.97
N ALA A 260 17.29 4.07 -10.75
CA ALA A 260 17.27 4.36 -12.18
C ALA A 260 16.46 3.33 -12.99
N SER A 261 15.57 3.84 -13.84
CA SER A 261 14.87 3.08 -14.89
C SER A 261 15.39 3.48 -16.27
N HIS A 262 15.31 2.58 -17.25
CA HIS A 262 15.69 2.85 -18.63
C HIS A 262 14.46 3.11 -19.52
N PRO A 263 14.56 3.96 -20.55
CA PRO A 263 13.46 4.17 -21.49
C PRO A 263 13.10 2.90 -22.26
N GLY A 264 11.81 2.67 -22.45
CA GLY A 264 11.27 1.57 -23.24
C GLY A 264 9.90 1.13 -22.75
N ILE A 265 9.35 0.12 -23.43
CA ILE A 265 8.05 -0.50 -23.13
C ILE A 265 8.26 -2.01 -23.09
N VAL A 266 7.95 -2.63 -21.96
CA VAL A 266 7.94 -4.09 -21.78
C VAL A 266 6.73 -4.67 -22.55
N GLY A 267 6.91 -5.79 -23.25
CA GLY A 267 5.94 -6.29 -24.24
C GLY A 267 5.96 -5.58 -25.60
N ALA A 268 6.81 -4.56 -25.80
CA ALA A 268 7.02 -3.91 -27.09
C ALA A 268 8.50 -3.71 -27.43
N GLN A 269 9.10 -2.56 -27.10
CA GLN A 269 10.51 -2.28 -27.43
C GLN A 269 11.25 -1.58 -26.29
N TYR A 270 12.40 -2.13 -25.91
CA TYR A 270 13.41 -1.48 -25.08
C TYR A 270 14.81 -1.90 -25.52
N ARG A 271 15.84 -1.12 -25.17
CA ARG A 271 17.23 -1.40 -25.60
C ARG A 271 17.92 -2.46 -24.75
N LYS A 272 17.90 -2.26 -23.43
CA LYS A 272 18.56 -3.15 -22.47
C LYS A 272 17.91 -3.01 -21.10
N ALA A 273 17.72 -4.16 -20.44
CA ALA A 273 17.42 -4.22 -19.03
C ALA A 273 18.73 -4.26 -18.24
N LYS A 274 18.99 -3.24 -17.42
CA LYS A 274 20.16 -3.19 -16.55
C LYS A 274 19.69 -3.14 -15.10
N ALA A 275 20.19 -4.09 -14.31
CA ALA A 275 20.05 -4.05 -12.87
C ALA A 275 21.06 -3.09 -12.25
N PHE A 276 20.62 -2.39 -11.22
CA PHE A 276 21.46 -1.56 -10.38
C PHE A 276 21.41 -2.10 -8.95
N ASP A 277 22.59 -2.27 -8.37
CA ASP A 277 22.77 -2.85 -7.05
C ASP A 277 23.00 -1.76 -5.99
N TYR A 278 22.35 -1.94 -4.85
CA TYR A 278 22.32 -1.00 -3.73
C TYR A 278 22.63 -1.77 -2.44
N PRO A 279 23.88 -1.74 -1.96
CA PRO A 279 24.27 -2.38 -0.71
C PRO A 279 23.91 -1.50 0.51
N HIS A 280 23.85 -2.11 1.69
CA HIS A 280 23.65 -1.45 2.99
C HIS A 280 22.34 -0.64 3.04
N VAL A 281 21.24 -1.28 2.64
CA VAL A 281 19.91 -0.65 2.54
C VAL A 281 18.94 -1.12 3.61
N GLN A 282 19.38 -1.98 4.53
CA GLN A 282 18.57 -2.38 5.68
C GLN A 282 18.19 -1.16 6.53
N GLY A 283 16.93 -1.11 6.95
CA GLY A 283 16.32 0.03 7.65
C GLY A 283 15.86 1.17 6.72
N HIS A 284 16.05 1.07 5.41
CA HIS A 284 15.45 2.02 4.46
C HIS A 284 13.99 1.65 4.15
N LEU A 285 13.26 2.59 3.59
CA LEU A 285 11.99 2.35 2.91
C LEU A 285 12.22 2.23 1.41
N LEU A 286 11.66 1.20 0.78
CA LEU A 286 11.48 1.15 -0.66
C LEU A 286 10.11 1.74 -0.99
N ILE A 287 10.09 2.79 -1.81
CA ILE A 287 8.86 3.40 -2.33
C ILE A 287 8.87 3.26 -3.85
N MET A 288 7.89 2.56 -4.41
CA MET A 288 7.66 2.38 -5.84
C MET A 288 6.28 2.93 -6.20
N HIS A 289 6.15 3.60 -7.34
CA HIS A 289 4.86 4.06 -7.81
C HIS A 289 4.77 4.19 -9.33
N SER A 290 3.56 4.05 -9.87
CA SER A 290 3.24 4.39 -11.27
C SER A 290 3.23 5.91 -11.47
N ASP A 291 3.08 6.36 -12.71
CA ASP A 291 3.14 7.79 -13.01
C ASP A 291 1.83 8.55 -12.75
N GLY A 292 0.76 7.85 -12.34
CA GLY A 292 -0.44 8.45 -11.74
C GLY A 292 -0.16 9.26 -10.47
N LEU A 293 0.97 9.00 -9.82
CA LEU A 293 1.51 9.82 -8.73
C LEU A 293 2.51 10.86 -9.26
N GLN A 294 2.47 12.09 -8.72
CA GLN A 294 3.51 13.08 -8.98
C GLN A 294 4.85 12.59 -8.39
N SER A 295 5.94 12.64 -9.16
CA SER A 295 7.26 12.17 -8.69
C SER A 295 8.03 13.18 -7.82
N ARG A 296 7.49 14.40 -7.61
CA ARG A 296 8.15 15.49 -6.87
C ARG A 296 7.56 15.63 -5.46
N TRP A 297 7.72 14.60 -4.64
CA TRP A 297 7.42 14.64 -3.21
C TRP A 297 8.71 14.59 -2.39
N ASN A 298 8.64 15.04 -1.14
CA ASN A 298 9.74 14.94 -0.18
C ASN A 298 9.16 14.63 1.21
N LEU A 299 9.47 13.43 1.74
CA LEU A 299 8.97 13.02 3.06
C LEU A 299 9.48 13.93 4.19
N GLN A 300 10.57 14.66 4.01
CA GLN A 300 11.06 15.62 5.01
C GLN A 300 10.09 16.80 5.23
N HIS A 301 9.20 17.07 4.27
CA HIS A 301 8.13 18.07 4.45
C HIS A 301 6.98 17.57 5.33
N TYR A 302 7.04 16.30 5.75
CA TYR A 302 6.06 15.63 6.60
C TYR A 302 6.75 15.15 7.89
N PRO A 303 6.70 15.94 8.97
CA PRO A 303 7.35 15.59 10.22
C PRO A 303 6.96 14.18 10.71
N GLY A 304 7.96 13.33 10.93
CA GLY A 304 7.79 11.98 11.46
C GLY A 304 7.25 10.94 10.49
N LEU A 305 6.80 11.31 9.28
CA LEU A 305 6.14 10.39 8.34
C LEU A 305 7.02 9.19 7.95
N VAL A 306 8.33 9.41 7.82
CA VAL A 306 9.30 8.35 7.49
C VAL A 306 9.37 7.22 8.53
N TYR A 307 8.91 7.46 9.76
CA TYR A 307 8.86 6.47 10.83
C TYR A 307 7.48 5.83 11.00
N ARG A 308 6.51 6.22 10.16
CA ARG A 308 5.16 5.66 10.17
C ARG A 308 5.13 4.33 9.45
N HIS A 309 4.09 3.57 9.75
CA HIS A 309 3.80 2.32 9.08
C HIS A 309 3.71 2.55 7.57
N PRO A 310 4.32 1.68 6.72
CA PRO A 310 4.30 1.81 5.27
C PRO A 310 2.92 2.07 4.65
N ALA A 311 1.85 1.51 5.22
CA ALA A 311 0.47 1.77 4.78
C ALA A 311 0.05 3.24 4.97
N VAL A 312 0.44 3.87 6.08
CA VAL A 312 0.21 5.30 6.30
C VAL A 312 1.01 6.12 5.28
N ILE A 313 2.27 5.77 5.04
CA ILE A 313 3.13 6.47 4.06
C ILE A 313 2.54 6.39 2.64
N ALA A 314 2.19 5.19 2.18
CA ALA A 314 1.59 4.98 0.85
C ALA A 314 0.32 5.83 0.67
N THR A 315 -0.53 5.86 1.70
CA THR A 315 -1.81 6.57 1.68
C THR A 315 -1.64 8.08 1.75
N VAL A 316 -0.70 8.60 2.56
CA VAL A 316 -0.37 10.03 2.56
C VAL A 316 0.16 10.47 1.20
N LEU A 317 1.04 9.65 0.59
CA LEU A 317 1.55 9.93 -0.74
C LEU A 317 0.43 9.97 -1.78
N TYR A 318 -0.44 8.96 -1.81
CA TYR A 318 -1.63 8.96 -2.67
C TYR A 318 -2.50 10.21 -2.44
N ARG A 319 -2.87 10.48 -1.18
CA ARG A 319 -3.70 11.63 -0.82
C ARG A 319 -3.09 12.92 -1.35
N ASP A 320 -1.81 13.18 -1.14
CA ASP A 320 -1.27 14.52 -1.42
C ASP A 320 -0.73 14.68 -2.85
N PHE A 321 -0.39 13.58 -3.53
CA PHE A 321 0.34 13.63 -4.80
C PHE A 321 -0.33 12.85 -5.94
N CYS A 322 -1.53 12.29 -5.76
CA CYS A 322 -2.30 11.72 -6.86
C CYS A 322 -2.61 12.80 -7.91
N ARG A 323 -2.45 12.48 -9.20
CA ARG A 323 -2.74 13.40 -10.31
C ARG A 323 -4.22 13.45 -10.69
N GLY A 324 -5.00 12.42 -10.35
CA GLY A 324 -6.43 12.33 -10.63
C GLY A 324 -6.81 12.22 -12.11
N ARG A 325 -5.86 11.82 -12.97
CA ARG A 325 -6.05 11.72 -14.43
C ARG A 325 -5.51 10.41 -15.02
N ASP A 326 -5.06 9.51 -14.17
CA ASP A 326 -4.55 8.19 -14.53
C ASP A 326 -4.81 7.19 -13.40
N ASP A 327 -4.60 5.91 -13.70
CA ASP A 327 -4.46 4.86 -12.69
C ASP A 327 -3.27 5.20 -11.76
N VAL A 328 -3.36 4.83 -10.49
CA VAL A 328 -2.28 5.11 -9.53
C VAL A 328 -2.04 3.96 -8.58
N THR A 329 -0.78 3.57 -8.47
CA THR A 329 -0.29 2.58 -7.52
C THR A 329 0.89 3.14 -6.77
N VAL A 330 0.83 3.09 -5.43
CA VAL A 330 1.92 3.44 -4.53
C VAL A 330 2.19 2.23 -3.64
N LEU A 331 3.39 1.67 -3.76
CA LEU A 331 3.88 0.52 -3.00
C LEU A 331 5.01 0.99 -2.07
N VAL A 332 4.86 0.76 -0.77
CA VAL A 332 5.88 1.08 0.25
C VAL A 332 6.21 -0.18 1.03
N VAL A 333 7.50 -0.51 1.15
CA VAL A 333 7.96 -1.68 1.92
C VAL A 333 9.15 -1.28 2.79
N ALA A 334 9.13 -1.65 4.07
CA ALA A 334 10.30 -1.50 4.93
C ALA A 334 11.35 -2.59 4.64
N LEU A 335 12.60 -2.18 4.48
CA LEU A 335 13.72 -3.08 4.21
C LEU A 335 14.31 -3.60 5.53
N GLU A 336 13.59 -4.47 6.20
CA GLU A 336 13.98 -4.98 7.53
C GLU A 336 14.47 -6.43 7.48
N ASN A 337 15.19 -6.83 8.54
CA ASN A 337 15.44 -8.25 8.78
C ASN A 337 14.16 -8.87 9.31
N ARG A 338 13.65 -9.88 8.61
CA ARG A 338 12.56 -10.69 9.13
C ARG A 338 13.18 -11.69 10.09
N HIS A 339 13.25 -11.33 11.37
CA HIS A 339 13.53 -12.29 12.42
C HIS A 339 12.25 -13.10 12.63
N GLU A 340 12.34 -14.42 12.41
CA GLU A 340 11.31 -15.38 12.82
C GLU A 340 11.12 -15.36 14.35
#